data_AF-A0AAW1Q295-F1
#
_entry.id   AF-A0AAW1Q295-F1
#
_cell.length_a   1.000
_cell.length_b   1.000
_cell.length_c   1.000
_cell.angle_alpha   90.00
_cell.angle_beta   90.00
_cell.angle_gamma   90.00
#
_symmetry.space_group_name_H-M   'P 1'
#
loop_
_entity.id
_entity.type
_entity.pdbx_description
1 polymer ?
#
loop_
_entity_poly.entity_id
_entity_poly.type
_entity_poly.pdbx_seq_one_letter_code
_entity_poly.pdbx_strand_id
1 'polypeptide(L)'
;MLRTLVSQLLRHERIETTLPRAKELRRVADQVITLGKEGGLHAHQKAAAIVRGEDVMRKLFTTMAERYADRDGGYTRVLRTRQRPNDAAQMAYIEYVDRPGELRPARVLGNSVGSMRQNDS
;
A
#
# COMPACT_ATOMS: atom_id res chain seq x y z
N MET A 1 -11.55 11.39 -8.68
CA MET A 1 -12.03 10.74 -7.44
C MET A 1 -10.97 9.85 -6.78
N LEU A 2 -10.33 8.89 -7.47
CA LEU A 2 -9.31 7.99 -6.86
C LEU A 2 -8.06 8.71 -6.32
N ARG A 3 -7.66 9.84 -6.92
CA ARG A 3 -6.50 10.65 -6.48
C ARG A 3 -6.53 11.00 -4.99
N THR A 4 -7.71 11.38 -4.49
CA THR A 4 -7.91 11.71 -3.07
C THR A 4 -7.70 10.47 -2.20
N LEU A 5 -8.29 9.33 -2.57
CA LEU A 5 -8.15 8.09 -1.81
C LEU A 5 -6.71 7.56 -1.78
N VAL A 6 -5.97 7.67 -2.89
CA VAL A 6 -4.53 7.32 -2.94
C VAL A 6 -3.73 8.19 -1.98
N SER A 7 -3.98 9.50 -2.00
CA SER A 7 -3.26 10.46 -1.14
C SER A 7 -3.58 10.21 0.34
N GLN A 8 -4.83 9.90 0.66
CA GLN A 8 -5.27 9.51 2.00
C GLN A 8 -4.63 8.19 2.44
N LEU A 9 -4.55 7.19 1.55
CA LEU A 9 -3.90 5.93 1.83
C LEU A 9 -2.39 6.10 2.07
N LEU A 10 -1.69 6.92 1.29
CA LEU A 10 -0.27 7.25 1.53
C LEU A 10 -0.06 7.98 2.86
N ARG A 11 -0.95 8.92 3.19
CA ARG A 11 -0.90 9.68 4.44
C ARG A 11 -1.05 8.76 5.66
N HIS A 12 -2.14 7.99 5.70
CA HIS A 12 -2.55 7.24 6.89
C HIS A 12 -2.11 5.77 6.90
N GLU A 13 -1.57 5.27 5.79
CA GLU A 13 -1.15 3.89 5.55
C GLU A 13 -2.24 2.82 5.66
N ARG A 14 -3.42 3.18 6.15
CA ARG A 14 -4.63 2.37 6.20
C ARG A 14 -5.86 3.27 6.15
N ILE A 15 -6.83 2.91 5.31
CA ILE A 15 -8.15 3.55 5.26
C ILE A 15 -9.24 2.50 5.18
N GLU A 16 -10.44 2.81 5.69
CA GLU A 16 -11.65 2.02 5.45
C GLU A 16 -12.45 2.62 4.30
N THR A 17 -12.85 1.80 3.34
CA THR A 17 -13.71 2.22 2.23
C THR A 17 -14.60 1.06 1.78
N THR A 18 -15.42 1.25 0.76
CA THR A 18 -16.22 0.14 0.21
C THR A 18 -15.31 -0.85 -0.50
N LEU A 19 -15.65 -2.13 -0.46
CA LEU A 19 -14.85 -3.20 -1.08
C LEU A 19 -14.55 -2.96 -2.57
N PRO A 20 -15.51 -2.48 -3.41
CA PRO A 20 -15.21 -2.15 -4.80
C PRO A 20 -14.15 -1.04 -4.92
N ARG A 21 -14.26 0.02 -4.11
CA ARG A 21 -13.29 1.13 -4.10
C ARG A 21 -11.91 0.69 -3.63
N ALA A 22 -11.85 -0.18 -2.61
CA ALA A 22 -10.58 -0.74 -2.15
C ALA A 22 -9.89 -1.56 -3.24
N LYS A 23 -10.66 -2.37 -4.00
CA LYS A 23 -10.12 -3.15 -5.13
C LYS A 23 -9.62 -2.26 -6.27
N GLU A 24 -10.37 -1.21 -6.62
CA GLU A 24 -9.92 -0.21 -7.61
C GLU A 24 -8.65 0.52 -7.17
N LEU A 25 -8.59 0.89 -5.89
CA LEU A 25 -7.49 1.68 -5.33
C LEU A 25 -6.15 0.94 -5.37
N ARG A 26 -6.15 -0.39 -5.16
CA ARG A 26 -4.95 -1.22 -5.18
C ARG A 26 -4.07 -1.00 -6.41
N ARG A 27 -4.67 -0.99 -7.62
CA ARG A 27 -3.91 -0.81 -8.87
C ARG A 27 -3.17 0.53 -8.91
N VAL A 28 -3.84 1.60 -8.47
CA VAL A 28 -3.28 2.95 -8.51
C VAL A 28 -2.25 3.14 -7.39
N ALA A 29 -2.52 2.61 -6.20
CA ALA A 29 -1.57 2.62 -5.09
C ALA A 29 -0.27 1.89 -5.46
N ASP A 30 -0.38 0.69 -6.05
CA ASP A 30 0.79 -0.09 -6.45
C ASP A 30 1.63 0.66 -7.51
N GLN A 31 0.98 1.26 -8.51
CA GLN A 31 1.66 2.07 -9.53
C GLN A 31 2.38 3.27 -8.91
N VAL A 32 1.77 3.93 -7.92
CA VAL A 32 2.38 5.10 -7.26
C VAL A 32 3.59 4.70 -6.42
N ILE A 33 3.55 3.56 -5.72
CA ILE A 33 4.73 3.03 -5.02
C ILE A 33 5.86 2.74 -6.00
N THR A 34 5.56 2.13 -7.15
CA THR A 34 6.57 1.89 -8.20
C THR A 34 7.21 3.19 -8.68
N LEU A 35 6.44 4.27 -8.87
CA LEU A 35 7.00 5.59 -9.20
C LEU A 35 7.87 6.15 -8.07
N GLY A 36 7.47 5.94 -6.81
CA GLY A 36 8.27 6.32 -5.64
C GLY A 36 9.63 5.63 -5.63
N LYS A 37 9.66 4.32 -5.92
CA LYS A 37 10.88 3.52 -6.05
C LYS A 37 11.77 3.94 -7.23
N GLU A 38 11.17 4.23 -8.38
CA GLU A 38 11.89 4.68 -9.59
C GLU A 38 12.64 5.99 -9.33
N GLY A 39 12.01 6.93 -8.62
CA GLY A 39 12.61 8.21 -8.28
C GLY A 39 12.89 9.11 -9.49
N GLY A 40 13.64 10.18 -9.27
CA GLY A 40 13.99 11.15 -10.30
C GLY A 40 12.85 12.09 -10.74
N LEU A 41 13.17 13.03 -11.62
CA LEU A 41 12.25 14.11 -12.02
C LEU A 41 11.02 13.60 -12.77
N HIS A 42 11.19 12.64 -13.67
CA HIS A 42 10.10 12.08 -14.47
C HIS A 42 9.07 11.35 -13.61
N ALA A 43 9.53 10.49 -12.70
CA ALA A 43 8.64 9.79 -11.78
C ALA A 43 7.94 10.78 -10.83
N HIS A 44 8.64 11.81 -10.37
CA HIS A 44 8.05 12.88 -9.56
C HIS A 44 6.92 13.62 -10.30
N GLN A 45 7.11 13.98 -11.56
CA GLN A 45 6.07 14.62 -12.38
C GLN A 45 4.86 13.70 -12.58
N LYS A 46 5.07 12.42 -12.88
CA LYS A 46 3.99 11.43 -12.99
C LYS A 46 3.24 11.25 -11.66
N ALA A 47 3.97 11.19 -10.55
CA ALA A 47 3.40 11.07 -9.21
C ALA A 47 2.57 12.31 -8.84
N ALA A 48 3.04 13.52 -9.17
CA ALA A 48 2.31 14.78 -9.00
C ALA A 48 1.01 14.85 -9.81
N ALA A 49 0.96 14.09 -10.91
CA ALA A 49 -0.24 13.60 -11.57
C ALA A 49 -1.37 13.25 -10.58
N ILE A 50 -1.04 12.34 -9.66
CA ILE A 50 -1.95 11.46 -8.91
C ILE A 50 -2.03 11.84 -7.44
N VAL A 51 -0.89 12.07 -6.81
CA VAL A 51 -0.76 12.35 -5.38
C VAL A 51 -0.93 13.83 -5.13
N ARG A 52 -1.65 14.17 -4.05
CA ARG A 52 -1.88 15.53 -3.58
C ARG A 52 -1.28 15.70 -2.18
N GLY A 53 -0.67 16.85 -1.95
CA GLY A 53 0.03 17.18 -0.69
C GLY A 53 1.54 16.95 -0.80
N GLU A 54 2.30 17.97 -0.44
CA GLU A 54 3.77 17.93 -0.50
C GLU A 54 4.35 16.96 0.55
N ASP A 55 3.75 16.91 1.72
CA ASP A 55 4.11 15.98 2.80
C ASP A 55 3.91 14.52 2.39
N VAL A 56 2.80 14.23 1.69
CA VAL A 56 2.51 12.91 1.14
C VAL A 56 3.47 12.55 0.02
N MET A 57 3.78 13.51 -0.86
CA MET A 57 4.76 13.32 -1.93
C MET A 57 6.15 13.01 -1.37
N ARG A 58 6.57 13.77 -0.35
CA ARG A 58 7.83 13.55 0.35
C ARG A 58 7.88 12.16 0.96
N LYS A 59 6.84 11.76 1.68
CA LYS A 59 6.73 10.41 2.27
C LYS A 59 6.82 9.29 1.22
N LEU A 60 6.23 9.51 0.04
CA LEU A 60 6.31 8.55 -1.07
C LEU A 60 7.77 8.30 -1.51
N PHE A 61 8.54 9.36 -1.74
CA PHE A 61 9.92 9.26 -2.24
C PHE A 61 10.96 9.00 -1.14
N THR A 62 10.57 9.01 0.14
CA THR A 62 11.45 8.66 1.26
C THR A 62 11.00 7.34 1.88
N THR A 63 10.14 7.41 2.90
CA THR A 63 9.73 6.28 3.74
C THR A 63 9.15 5.12 2.95
N MET A 64 8.30 5.40 1.96
CA MET A 64 7.62 4.35 1.19
C MET A 64 8.55 3.71 0.15
N ALA A 65 9.40 4.51 -0.50
CA ALA A 65 10.40 4.02 -1.46
C ALA A 65 11.41 3.10 -0.77
N GLU A 66 11.93 3.52 0.40
CA GLU A 66 12.87 2.73 1.20
C GLU A 66 12.23 1.42 1.70
N ARG A 67 11.01 1.49 2.28
CA ARG A 67 10.31 0.30 2.79
C ARG A 67 10.10 -0.78 1.74
N TYR A 68 9.87 -0.39 0.48
CA TYR A 68 9.54 -1.32 -0.59
C TYR A 68 10.65 -1.52 -1.61
N ALA A 69 11.87 -1.08 -1.32
CA ALA A 69 13.03 -1.19 -2.22
C ALA A 69 13.16 -2.61 -2.80
N ASP A 70 13.11 -3.62 -1.94
CA ASP A 70 13.31 -5.03 -2.28
C ASP A 70 12.01 -5.78 -2.64
N ARG A 71 10.87 -5.09 -2.70
CA ARG A 71 9.56 -5.70 -2.95
C ARG A 71 9.10 -5.49 -4.39
N ASP A 72 8.83 -6.57 -5.11
CA ASP A 72 8.38 -6.55 -6.52
C ASP A 72 6.85 -6.53 -6.68
N GLY A 73 6.16 -5.73 -5.87
CA GLY A 73 4.71 -5.52 -5.95
C GLY A 73 3.91 -6.08 -4.78
N GLY A 74 2.58 -6.01 -4.92
CA GLY A 74 1.66 -6.40 -3.85
C GLY A 74 1.89 -5.59 -2.58
N TYR A 75 2.05 -4.27 -2.73
CA TYR A 75 2.34 -3.34 -1.64
C TYR A 75 1.12 -3.06 -0.76
N THR A 76 -0.07 -3.39 -1.25
CA THR A 76 -1.33 -3.16 -0.55
C THR A 76 -2.08 -4.46 -0.29
N ARG A 77 -2.82 -4.50 0.83
CA ARG A 77 -3.73 -5.57 1.22
C ARG A 77 -5.14 -5.02 1.38
N VAL A 78 -6.13 -5.80 0.93
CA VAL A 78 -7.55 -5.52 1.17
C VAL A 78 -8.13 -6.56 2.13
N LEU A 79 -8.75 -6.10 3.21
CA LEU A 79 -9.37 -6.93 4.25
C LEU A 79 -10.84 -6.54 4.39
N ARG A 80 -11.76 -7.47 4.18
CA ARG A 80 -13.19 -7.21 4.36
C ARG A 80 -13.48 -6.94 5.84
N THR A 81 -14.37 -5.98 6.12
CA THR A 81 -14.77 -5.61 7.47
C THR A 81 -16.26 -5.91 7.67
N ARG A 82 -17.07 -4.88 7.86
CA ARG A 82 -18.51 -4.93 8.10
C ARG A 82 -19.31 -4.66 6.84
N GLN A 83 -20.63 -4.85 6.92
CA GLN A 83 -21.56 -4.20 6.00
C GLN A 83 -21.98 -2.84 6.59
N ARG A 84 -22.12 -1.84 5.73
CA ARG A 84 -22.63 -0.53 6.15
C ARG A 84 -24.13 -0.64 6.43
N PRO A 85 -24.64 -0.19 7.60
CA PRO A 85 -26.03 -0.45 8.00
C PRO A 85 -27.09 0.09 7.03
N ASN A 86 -26.86 1.28 6.45
CA ASN A 86 -27.91 2.00 5.73
C ASN A 86 -28.16 1.48 4.31
N ASP A 87 -27.15 0.93 3.65
CA ASP A 87 -27.22 0.50 2.25
C ASP A 87 -26.60 -0.88 2.01
N ALA A 88 -26.32 -1.62 3.09
CA ALA A 88 -25.68 -2.94 3.09
C ALA A 88 -24.36 -3.01 2.28
N ALA A 89 -23.71 -1.87 2.02
CA ALA A 89 -22.47 -1.86 1.24
C ALA A 89 -21.36 -2.62 1.97
N GLN A 90 -20.69 -3.55 1.28
CA GLN A 90 -19.54 -4.26 1.85
C GLN A 90 -18.37 -3.29 2.04
N MET A 91 -17.86 -3.21 3.27
CA MET A 91 -16.71 -2.39 3.63
C MET A 91 -15.43 -3.23 3.67
N ALA A 92 -14.30 -2.56 3.50
CA ALA A 92 -12.98 -3.16 3.59
C ALA A 92 -11.94 -2.14 4.06
N TYR A 93 -10.98 -2.60 4.86
CA TYR A 93 -9.71 -1.90 5.00
C TYR A 93 -8.86 -2.15 3.77
N ILE A 94 -8.20 -1.09 3.31
CA ILE A 94 -7.02 -1.18 2.45
C ILE A 94 -5.84 -0.58 3.21
N GLU A 95 -4.74 -1.33 3.28
CA GLU A 95 -3.53 -0.92 3.99
C GLU A 95 -2.27 -1.26 3.19
N TYR A 96 -1.22 -0.48 3.44
CA TYR A 96 0.14 -0.84 3.05
C TYR A 96 0.68 -1.98 3.92
N VAL A 97 1.38 -2.91 3.29
CA VAL A 97 2.00 -4.06 3.96
C VAL A 97 3.35 -3.67 4.61
N ASP A 98 3.91 -4.54 5.44
CA ASP A 98 5.22 -4.34 6.07
C ASP A 98 5.27 -3.04 6.93
N ARG A 99 4.10 -2.59 7.40
CA ARG A 99 3.94 -1.42 8.28
C ARG A 99 3.88 -1.85 9.75
N PRO A 100 4.33 -1.01 10.70
CA PRO A 100 4.09 -1.25 12.12
C PRO A 100 2.59 -1.41 12.43
N GLY A 101 2.22 -2.48 13.15
CA GLY A 101 0.83 -2.77 13.52
C GLY A 101 -0.06 -3.19 12.34
N GLU A 102 0.50 -3.92 11.36
CA GLU A 102 -0.26 -4.54 10.28
C GLU A 102 -1.27 -5.58 10.80
N LEU A 103 -2.46 -5.64 10.18
CA LEU A 103 -3.54 -6.52 10.65
C LEU A 103 -3.26 -8.01 10.42
N ARG A 104 -2.41 -8.31 9.44
CA ARG A 104 -1.89 -9.64 9.13
C ARG A 104 -0.45 -9.52 8.64
N PRO A 105 0.44 -10.47 8.95
CA PRO A 105 1.78 -10.46 8.38
C PRO A 105 1.72 -10.58 6.86
N ALA A 106 2.59 -9.86 6.15
CA ALA A 106 2.73 -9.98 4.71
C ALA A 106 3.28 -11.34 4.31
N ARG A 107 2.79 -11.88 3.18
CA ARG A 107 3.47 -13.01 2.54
C ARG A 107 4.77 -12.49 1.95
N VAL A 108 5.89 -13.08 2.33
CA VAL A 108 7.21 -12.78 1.75
C VAL A 108 7.17 -13.15 0.26
N LEU A 109 7.35 -12.16 -0.63
CA LEU A 109 7.38 -12.35 -2.08
C LEU A 109 8.85 -12.30 -2.53
N GLY A 110 9.54 -13.45 -2.55
CA GLY A 110 10.91 -13.58 -3.11
C GLY A 110 11.91 -14.32 -2.21
N ASN A 111 12.33 -15.51 -2.67
CA ASN A 111 13.39 -16.43 -2.21
C ASN A 111 13.98 -16.30 -0.79
N SER A 112 13.37 -17.04 0.15
CA SER A 112 14.09 -17.69 1.25
C SER A 112 13.44 -19.05 1.52
N VAL A 113 13.57 -19.96 0.54
CA VAL A 113 13.51 -21.39 0.85
C VAL A 113 14.89 -21.75 1.39
N GLY A 114 14.98 -22.08 2.68
CA GLY A 114 16.13 -22.80 3.23
C GLY A 114 16.84 -22.09 4.40
N SER A 115 16.44 -22.42 5.62
CA SER A 115 17.32 -23.01 6.66
C SER A 115 16.79 -22.76 8.08
N MET A 116 15.56 -23.22 8.37
CA MET A 116 15.26 -23.64 9.74
C MET A 116 15.72 -25.09 9.88
N ARG A 117 17.05 -25.31 9.92
CA ARG A 117 17.57 -26.55 10.48
C ARG A 117 17.32 -26.46 11.99
N GLN A 118 16.44 -27.33 12.44
CA GLN A 118 16.30 -27.69 13.85
C GLN A 118 17.70 -28.01 14.37
N ASN A 119 18.14 -27.24 15.35
CA ASN A 119 19.29 -27.59 16.17
C ASN A 119 18.90 -27.23 17.60
N ASP A 120 18.02 -28.06 18.17
CA ASP A 120 17.92 -28.19 19.62
C ASP A 120 18.56 -29.52 19.99
N SER A 121 19.44 -29.39 20.99
CA SER A 121 20.30 -30.42 21.57
C SER A 121 19.54 -31.28 22.56
#